data_AF-X1DYP6-F1
#
_entry.id   AF-X1DYP6-F1
#
_cell.length_a   1.000
_cell.length_b   1.000
_cell.length_c   1.000
_cell.angle_alpha   90.00
_cell.angle_beta   90.00
_cell.angle_gamma   90.00
#
_symmetry.space_group_name_H-M   'P 1'
#
loop_
_entity.id
_entity.type
_entity.pdbx_description
1 polymer ?
#
loop_
_entity_poly.entity_id
_entity_poly.type
_entity_poly.pdbx_seq_one_letter_code
_entity_poly.pdbx_strand_id
1 'polypeptide(L)'
;NTTALIYQLDIATGTTIRSFAAPALAPSGMAIDGRTLWLNDVTLRTTYQVSMITGTVIRSFVSPSTHPIGLAFDGRTLWLVDRDSDLVYQIDIG
;
A
#
# COMPACT_ATOMS: atom_id res chain seq x y z
N ASN A 1 -18.29 10.69 0.64
CA ASN A 1 -17.96 9.54 1.52
C ASN A 1 -18.05 8.26 0.71
N THR A 2 -17.02 7.97 -0.07
CA THR A 2 -16.82 6.65 -0.69
C THR A 2 -15.67 6.01 0.04
N THR A 3 -15.95 4.92 0.76
CA THR A 3 -14.91 4.10 1.40
C THR A 3 -14.02 3.54 0.30
N ALA A 4 -12.73 3.85 0.31
CA ALA A 4 -11.80 3.25 -0.64
C ALA A 4 -11.62 1.76 -0.32
N LEU A 5 -11.40 0.94 -1.35
CA LEU A 5 -11.36 -0.51 -1.23
C LEU A 5 -10.07 -1.08 -1.81
N ILE A 6 -9.57 -2.15 -1.19
CA ILE A 6 -8.53 -3.02 -1.72
C ILE A 6 -9.24 -4.22 -2.33
N TYR A 7 -8.90 -4.58 -3.57
CA TYR A 7 -9.49 -5.72 -4.27
C TYR A 7 -8.46 -6.80 -4.55
N GLN A 8 -8.84 -8.05 -4.33
CA GLN A 8 -8.19 -9.19 -4.95
C GLN A 8 -8.99 -9.60 -6.17
N LEU A 9 -8.32 -9.66 -7.32
CA LEU A 9 -8.94 -10.03 -8.59
C LEU A 9 -8.48 -11.41 -9.04
N ASP A 10 -9.38 -12.13 -9.70
CA ASP A 10 -9.05 -13.28 -10.52
C ASP A 10 -8.47 -12.74 -11.83
N ILE A 11 -7.20 -13.06 -12.12
CA ILE A 11 -6.50 -12.48 -13.25
C ILE A 11 -6.98 -13.00 -14.61
N ALA A 12 -7.62 -14.17 -14.65
CA ALA A 12 -8.12 -14.77 -15.88
C ALA A 12 -9.43 -14.12 -16.32
N THR A 13 -10.26 -13.72 -15.35
CA THR A 13 -11.62 -13.22 -15.58
C THR A 13 -11.78 -11.72 -15.27
N GLY A 14 -10.86 -11.13 -14.51
CA GLY A 14 -10.96 -9.77 -13.97
C GLY A 14 -11.99 -9.61 -12.86
N THR A 15 -12.58 -10.71 -12.37
CA THR A 15 -13.64 -10.65 -11.35
C THR A 15 -13.06 -10.48 -9.95
N THR A 16 -13.81 -9.84 -9.05
CA THR A 16 -13.41 -9.69 -7.65
C THR A 16 -13.55 -11.01 -6.90
N ILE A 17 -12.44 -11.52 -6.36
CA ILE A 17 -12.43 -12.66 -5.44
C ILE A 17 -12.80 -12.19 -4.03
N ARG A 18 -12.17 -11.10 -3.56
CA ARG A 18 -12.36 -10.51 -2.22
C ARG A 18 -12.15 -9.01 -2.27
N SER A 19 -12.74 -8.30 -1.31
CA SER A 19 -12.46 -6.89 -1.08
C SER A 19 -12.37 -6.57 0.41
N PHE A 20 -11.58 -5.54 0.73
CA PHE A 20 -11.42 -5.00 2.07
C PHE A 20 -11.56 -3.49 2.05
N ALA A 21 -12.03 -2.90 3.16
CA ALA A 21 -11.89 -1.46 3.36
C ALA A 21 -10.40 -1.10 3.39
N ALA A 22 -10.00 -0.14 2.56
CA ALA A 22 -8.66 0.41 2.65
C ALA A 22 -8.58 1.25 3.94
N PRO A 23 -7.50 1.14 4.74
CA PRO A 23 -7.28 1.97 5.93
C PRO A 23 -6.85 3.42 5.57
N ALA A 24 -7.22 3.88 4.37
CA ALA A 24 -6.67 5.04 3.68
C ALA A 24 -7.82 5.95 3.20
N LEU A 25 -7.64 7.26 3.32
CA LEU A 25 -8.48 8.30 2.70
C LEU A 25 -8.20 8.43 1.20
N ALA A 26 -6.93 8.34 0.79
CA ALA A 26 -6.49 8.44 -0.60
C ALA A 26 -5.41 7.38 -0.89
N PRO A 27 -5.81 6.10 -0.98
CA PRO A 27 -4.87 5.02 -1.27
C PRO A 27 -4.21 5.23 -2.64
N SER A 28 -2.91 4.94 -2.73
CA SER A 28 -2.13 5.06 -3.97
C SER A 28 -1.38 3.77 -4.30
N GLY A 29 -0.07 3.75 -4.12
CA GLY A 29 0.80 2.62 -4.43
C GLY A 29 0.65 1.46 -3.45
N MET A 30 0.81 0.23 -3.96
CA MET A 30 0.77 -1.00 -3.17
C MET A 30 1.91 -1.94 -3.55
N ALA A 31 2.36 -2.76 -2.60
CA ALA A 31 3.30 -3.86 -2.82
C ALA A 31 2.94 -5.06 -1.95
N ILE A 32 3.44 -6.25 -2.29
CA ILE A 32 3.29 -7.47 -1.49
C ILE A 32 4.68 -7.96 -1.10
N ASP A 33 4.91 -8.20 0.19
CA ASP A 33 6.20 -8.66 0.72
C ASP A 33 6.35 -10.20 0.78
N GLY A 34 5.38 -10.90 0.20
CA GLY A 34 5.25 -12.36 0.25
C GLY A 34 4.34 -12.86 1.38
N ARG A 35 4.00 -12.01 2.38
CA ARG A 35 3.11 -12.37 3.50
C ARG A 35 1.96 -11.39 3.71
N THR A 36 2.22 -10.10 3.51
CA THR A 36 1.31 -9.00 3.78
C THR A 36 1.28 -8.03 2.60
N LEU A 37 0.25 -7.20 2.56
CA LEU A 37 0.11 -6.12 1.60
C LEU A 37 0.56 -4.81 2.25
N TRP A 38 1.34 -4.04 1.51
CA TRP A 38 1.73 -2.68 1.87
C TRP A 38 0.95 -1.69 1.00
N LEU A 39 0.45 -0.62 1.62
CA LEU A 39 -0.38 0.40 0.97
C LEU A 39 0.05 1.79 1.42
N ASN A 40 0.23 2.70 0.47
CA ASN A 40 0.41 4.13 0.75
C ASN A 40 -0.93 4.87 0.76
N ASP A 41 -0.97 5.92 1.57
CA ASP A 41 -1.98 6.97 1.54
C ASP A 41 -1.33 8.33 1.29
N VAL A 42 -1.83 9.05 0.29
CA VAL A 42 -1.31 10.38 -0.09
C VAL A 42 -1.76 11.47 0.88
N THR A 43 -3.02 11.47 1.29
CA THR A 43 -3.63 12.53 2.12
C THR A 43 -3.12 12.49 3.56
N LEU A 44 -3.06 11.30 4.15
CA LEU A 44 -2.56 11.01 5.48
C LEU A 44 -1.04 10.82 5.53
N ARG A 45 -0.37 10.73 4.37
CA ARG A 45 1.08 10.48 4.25
C ARG A 45 1.52 9.31 5.12
N THR A 46 0.78 8.22 5.02
CA THR A 46 0.96 7.04 5.88
C THR A 46 1.13 5.80 5.02
N THR A 47 2.07 4.95 5.38
CA THR A 47 2.23 3.62 4.81
C THR A 47 1.67 2.59 5.80
N TYR A 48 0.79 1.73 5.32
CA TYR A 48 0.11 0.69 6.09
C TYR A 48 0.60 -0.69 5.67
N GLN A 49 0.83 -1.56 6.65
CA GLN A 49 0.94 -3.00 6.45
C GLN A 49 -0.42 -3.63 6.78
N VAL A 50 -0.96 -4.40 5.85
CA VAL A 50 -2.32 -4.94 5.89
C VAL A 50 -2.29 -6.45 5.69
N SER A 51 -3.06 -7.16 6.50
CA SER A 51 -3.28 -8.60 6.33
C SER A 51 -4.06 -8.86 5.04
N MET A 52 -3.48 -9.67 4.14
CA MET A 52 -4.16 -10.09 2.91
C MET A 52 -5.31 -11.09 3.17
N ILE A 53 -5.41 -11.62 4.39
CA ILE A 53 -6.45 -12.59 4.77
C ILE A 53 -7.67 -11.86 5.32
N THR A 54 -7.44 -10.91 6.22
CA THR A 54 -8.49 -10.25 7.02
C THR A 54 -8.74 -8.80 6.63
N GLY A 55 -7.84 -8.16 5.87
CA GLY A 55 -7.92 -6.73 5.52
C GLY A 55 -7.59 -5.79 6.69
N THR A 56 -7.18 -6.33 7.83
CA THR A 56 -6.87 -5.53 9.03
C THR A 56 -5.46 -4.94 8.95
N VAL A 57 -5.29 -3.73 9.50
CA VAL A 57 -3.97 -3.11 9.66
C VAL A 57 -3.16 -3.88 10.69
N ILE A 58 -1.96 -4.30 10.31
CA ILE A 58 -0.97 -4.95 11.18
C ILE A 58 -0.12 -3.89 11.89
N ARG A 59 0.40 -2.92 11.11
CA ARG A 59 1.10 -1.73 11.60
C ARG A 59 1.04 -0.63 10.54
N SER A 60 1.44 0.58 10.93
CA SER A 60 1.62 1.70 10.01
C SER A 60 2.73 2.62 10.49
N PHE A 61 3.23 3.45 9.57
CA PHE A 61 4.19 4.50 9.87
C PHE A 61 4.00 5.70 8.95
N VAL A 62 4.49 6.87 9.38
CA VAL A 62 4.50 8.08 8.55
C VAL A 62 5.44 7.85 7.37
N SER A 63 4.92 8.04 6.16
CA SER A 63 5.70 7.93 4.93
C SER A 63 6.84 8.95 4.95
N PRO A 64 8.07 8.57 4.55
CA PRO A 64 9.16 9.54 4.36
C PRO A 64 8.90 10.51 3.19
N SER A 65 7.87 10.22 2.39
CA SER A 65 7.45 10.95 1.20
C SER A 65 6.21 11.80 1.49
N THR A 66 6.17 13.00 0.89
CA THR A 66 5.04 13.94 1.01
C THR A 66 3.90 13.65 0.04
N HIS A 67 4.19 12.96 -1.06
CA HIS A 67 3.24 12.54 -2.10
C HIS A 67 3.57 11.13 -2.63
N PRO A 68 3.36 10.09 -1.80
CA PRO A 68 3.76 8.73 -2.14
C PRO A 68 2.81 8.13 -3.18
N ILE A 69 3.33 7.70 -4.35
CA ILE A 69 2.48 7.19 -5.44
C ILE A 69 2.72 5.74 -5.82
N GLY A 70 3.87 5.16 -5.47
CA GLY A 70 4.23 3.79 -5.83
C GLY A 70 4.97 3.09 -4.71
N LEU A 71 4.79 1.77 -4.64
CA LEU A 71 5.56 0.87 -3.78
C LEU A 71 6.04 -0.33 -4.60
N ALA A 72 7.22 -0.83 -4.28
CA ALA A 72 7.70 -2.14 -4.68
C ALA A 72 8.42 -2.80 -3.51
N PHE A 73 8.51 -4.13 -3.51
CA PHE A 73 9.30 -4.88 -2.53
C PHE A 73 10.38 -5.67 -3.26
N ASP A 74 11.61 -5.60 -2.79
CA ASP A 74 12.77 -6.25 -3.43
C ASP A 74 13.19 -7.58 -2.79
N GLY A 75 12.42 -8.07 -1.80
CA GLY A 75 12.76 -9.25 -1.01
C GLY A 75 13.30 -8.91 0.39
N ARG A 76 13.65 -7.64 0.65
CA ARG A 76 14.15 -7.18 1.96
C ARG A 76 13.56 -5.83 2.41
N THR A 77 13.45 -4.89 1.49
CA THR A 77 13.06 -3.49 1.74
C THR A 77 11.92 -3.08 0.83
N LEU A 78 11.19 -2.04 1.22
CA LEU A 78 10.26 -1.35 0.34
C LEU A 78 10.99 -0.24 -0.43
N TRP A 79 10.63 -0.10 -1.69
CA TRP A 79 10.98 1.04 -2.53
C TRP A 79 9.74 1.89 -2.72
N LEU A 80 9.83 3.16 -2.35
CA LEU A 80 8.75 4.13 -2.47
C LEU A 80 9.17 5.26 -3.42
N VAL A 81 8.27 5.63 -4.32
CA VAL A 81 8.46 6.80 -5.20
C VAL A 81 7.53 7.94 -4.80
N ASP A 82 8.08 9.14 -4.75
CA ASP A 82 7.37 10.39 -4.48
C ASP A 82 7.18 11.20 -5.76
N ARG A 83 5.96 11.72 -5.95
CA ARG A 83 5.60 12.46 -7.17
C ARG A 83 6.09 13.91 -7.20
N ASP A 84 6.15 14.55 -6.04
CA ASP A 84 6.34 16.00 -5.95
C ASP A 84 7.82 16.38 -5.78
N SER A 85 8.60 15.48 -5.18
CA SER A 85 10.03 15.68 -4.89
C SER A 85 10.96 14.94 -5.85
N ASP A 86 10.43 14.11 -6.75
CA ASP A 86 11.19 13.24 -7.66
C ASP A 86 12.19 12.30 -6.94
N LEU A 87 11.92 11.98 -5.67
CA LEU A 87 12.76 11.11 -4.86
C LEU A 87 12.27 9.66 -4.85
N VAL A 88 13.25 8.75 -4.73
CA VAL A 88 13.03 7.34 -4.44
C VAL A 88 13.59 7.03 -3.07
N TYR A 89 12.76 6.46 -2.21
CA TYR A 89 13.13 6.07 -0.85
C TYR A 89 13.25 4.56 -0.77
N GLN A 90 14.36 4.08 -0.21
CA GLN A 90 14.47 2.71 0.27
C GLN A 90 14.12 2.69 1.76
N ILE A 91 13.14 1.87 2.13
CA ILE A 91 12.58 1.82 3.47
C ILE A 91 12.85 0.43 4.05
N ASP A 92 13.64 0.40 5.12
CA ASP A 92 13.75 -0.80 5.95
C ASP A 92 12.44 -1.00 6.70
N ILE A 93 11.89 -2.21 6.60
CA ILE A 93 10.59 -2.55 7.16
C ILE A 93 10.68 -3.38 8.44
N GLY A 94 11.88 -3.76 8.91
CA GLY A 94 12.06 -4.44 10.20
C GLY A 94 11.30 -5.76 10.33
#